data_AF-A0A8T4WU72-F1
#
_entry.id   AF-A0A8T4WU72-F1
#
_cell.length_a   1.000
_cell.length_b   1.000
_cell.length_c   1.000
_cell.angle_alpha   90.00
_cell.angle_beta   90.00
_cell.angle_gamma   90.00
#
_symmetry.space_group_name_H-M   'P 1'
#
loop_
_entity.id
_entity.type
_entity.pdbx_description
1 polymer ?
#
loop_
_entity_poly.entity_id
_entity_poly.type
_entity_poly.pdbx_seq_one_letter_code
_entity_poly.pdbx_strand_id
1 'polypeptide(L)'
;LVQLNEENTVTTSIGIEVSVSASDETSGLDKIRFSEDNQNWTEWKSYASEKDFELSLPEGIKTVYVQVKDKSGLTSSILENTILLENATFTRNISFISEDSNKLASFKSWNIPINVVRVYAKEDIFGAKIDVRFEETKPTAITKKEPGDATAYYFEIETNVPTENISELVIEFDLEKSWLTNHEFEENYVKLQKLNGDWSEVPMVIIGENNTHINFSTTVSDFSWFALTGERPSPGLGPISIIIIAVIAVLIIALIGWWWTQLRGGMPTRKSRSGGI
;
A
#
# COMPACT_ATOMS: atom_id res chain seq x y z
N LEU A 1 9.88 29.93 9.07
CA LEU A 1 9.35 29.56 7.74
C LEU A 1 9.03 28.07 7.76
N VAL A 2 7.96 27.66 7.07
CA VAL A 2 7.68 26.25 6.80
C VAL A 2 7.48 26.07 5.29
N GLN A 3 8.17 25.09 4.72
CA GLN A 3 8.06 24.67 3.32
C GLN A 3 7.65 23.21 3.29
N LEU A 4 6.81 22.85 2.31
CA LEU A 4 6.39 21.48 2.07
C LEU A 4 6.99 21.02 0.75
N ASN A 5 7.68 19.88 0.77
CA ASN A 5 8.24 19.22 -0.40
C ASN A 5 8.99 20.19 -1.34
N GLU A 6 9.98 20.92 -0.82
CA GLU A 6 10.77 21.89 -1.59
C GLU A 6 9.96 23.02 -2.28
N GLU A 7 8.89 23.52 -1.63
CA GLU A 7 7.97 24.55 -2.16
C GLU A 7 7.07 24.09 -3.32
N ASN A 8 6.99 22.79 -3.59
CA ASN A 8 6.03 22.26 -4.55
C ASN A 8 4.59 22.52 -4.10
N THR A 9 3.73 22.96 -5.01
CA THR A 9 2.30 23.20 -4.74
C THR A 9 1.43 21.95 -4.91
N VAL A 10 1.97 20.91 -5.54
CA VAL A 10 1.29 19.62 -5.79
C VAL A 10 2.25 18.48 -5.46
N THR A 11 1.72 17.39 -4.89
CA THR A 11 2.44 16.14 -4.68
C THR A 11 1.54 14.95 -5.03
N THR A 12 2.16 13.89 -5.55
CA THR A 12 1.53 12.58 -5.67
C THR A 12 1.93 11.64 -4.54
N SER A 13 2.93 11.98 -3.72
CA SER A 13 3.37 11.18 -2.59
C SER A 13 2.64 11.61 -1.32
N ILE A 14 2.11 10.63 -0.58
CA ILE A 14 1.59 10.86 0.78
C ILE A 14 2.71 11.15 1.78
N GLY A 15 3.93 10.65 1.54
CA GLY A 15 5.10 10.99 2.34
C GLY A 15 5.76 12.23 1.75
N ILE A 16 5.79 13.32 2.50
CA ILE A 16 6.44 14.58 2.12
C ILE A 16 7.56 14.92 3.11
N GLU A 17 8.52 15.72 2.65
CA GLU A 17 9.45 16.38 3.54
C GLU A 17 8.90 17.76 3.96
N VAL A 18 8.96 18.06 5.25
CA VAL A 18 8.62 19.37 5.80
C VAL A 18 9.89 20.06 6.28
N SER A 19 10.25 21.17 5.64
CA SER A 19 11.42 21.97 5.99
C SER A 19 11.00 23.14 6.88
N VAL A 20 11.59 23.26 8.07
CA VAL A 20 11.20 24.21 9.11
C VAL A 20 12.40 25.03 9.56
N SER A 21 12.37 26.32 9.26
CA SER A 21 13.35 27.30 9.74
C SER A 21 12.78 28.07 10.93
N ALA A 22 13.42 27.91 12.08
CA ALA A 22 13.10 28.60 13.33
C ALA A 22 14.40 29.15 13.96
N SER A 23 14.27 30.17 14.80
CA SER A 23 15.38 30.75 15.56
C SER A 23 14.95 31.03 16.99
N ASP A 24 15.88 30.88 17.92
CA ASP A 24 15.73 31.30 19.31
C ASP A 24 17.03 31.97 19.77
N GLU A 25 16.92 33.14 20.39
CA GLU A 25 18.08 33.96 20.76
C GLU A 25 18.74 33.54 22.08
N THR A 26 18.11 32.65 22.86
CA THR A 26 18.50 32.44 24.27
C THR A 26 18.71 30.98 24.64
N SER A 27 17.64 30.18 24.67
CA SER A 27 17.62 28.81 25.17
C SER A 27 17.86 27.76 24.06
N GLY A 28 17.69 28.16 22.81
CA GLY A 28 17.76 27.29 21.64
C GLY A 28 16.50 26.45 21.44
N LEU A 29 16.41 25.83 20.27
CA LEU A 29 15.28 25.01 19.87
C LEU A 29 15.35 23.62 20.53
N ASP A 30 14.20 23.06 20.92
CA ASP A 30 14.11 21.75 21.59
C ASP A 30 13.21 20.77 20.84
N LYS A 31 11.95 21.14 20.63
CA LYS A 31 10.93 20.23 20.08
C LYS A 31 10.13 20.83 18.96
N ILE A 32 9.55 19.96 18.13
CA ILE A 32 8.66 20.28 17.04
C ILE A 32 7.45 19.34 17.04
N ARG A 33 6.30 19.84 16.59
CA ARG A 33 5.10 19.05 16.34
C ARG A 33 4.34 19.56 15.12
N PHE A 34 3.50 18.69 14.57
CA PHE A 34 2.75 18.92 13.35
C PHE A 34 1.25 18.67 13.57
N SER A 35 0.39 19.22 12.71
CA SER A 35 -1.05 18.97 12.68
C SER A 35 -1.58 19.22 11.26
N GLU A 36 -2.68 18.56 10.87
CA GLU A 36 -3.41 18.85 9.62
C GLU A 36 -4.73 19.61 9.83
N ASP A 37 -5.13 19.84 11.09
CA ASP A 37 -6.43 20.44 11.44
C ASP A 37 -6.33 21.53 12.52
N ASN A 38 -5.10 21.88 12.94
CA ASN A 38 -4.77 22.82 14.00
C ASN A 38 -5.38 22.48 15.38
N GLN A 39 -5.87 21.25 15.57
CA GLN A 39 -6.56 20.82 16.79
C GLN A 39 -5.92 19.54 17.34
N ASN A 40 -5.76 18.53 16.49
CA ASN A 40 -5.09 17.29 16.77
C ASN A 40 -3.63 17.41 16.35
N TRP A 41 -2.74 17.39 17.33
CA TRP A 41 -1.31 17.54 17.12
C TRP A 41 -0.59 16.22 17.33
N THR A 42 0.46 15.99 16.54
CA THR A 42 1.41 14.91 16.83
C THR A 42 2.06 15.12 18.19
N GLU A 43 2.55 14.04 18.78
CA GLU A 43 3.46 14.12 19.92
C GLU A 43 4.67 15.01 19.60
N TRP A 44 5.17 15.71 20.61
CA TRP A 44 6.37 16.54 20.48
C TRP A 44 7.59 15.66 20.21
N LYS A 45 8.28 15.90 19.09
CA LYS A 45 9.54 15.24 18.71
C LYS A 45 10.71 16.21 18.83
N SER A 46 11.94 15.72 18.90
CA SER A 46 13.13 16.59 18.86
C SER A 46 13.14 17.45 17.60
N TYR A 47 13.50 18.72 17.73
CA TYR A 47 13.57 19.65 16.61
C TYR A 47 14.62 19.19 15.58
N ALA A 48 14.22 19.21 14.31
CA ALA A 48 15.07 19.03 13.15
C ALA A 48 14.59 20.01 12.06
N SER A 49 15.51 20.49 11.22
CA SER A 49 15.19 21.42 10.13
C SER A 49 14.40 20.76 9.01
N GLU A 50 14.53 19.45 8.85
CA GLU A 50 13.82 18.63 7.86
C GLU A 50 13.15 17.45 8.56
N LYS A 51 11.91 17.14 8.17
CA LYS A 51 11.17 16.04 8.76
C LYS A 51 10.21 15.38 7.77
N ASP A 52 10.28 14.05 7.71
CA ASP A 52 9.25 13.24 7.03
C ASP A 52 7.89 13.42 7.72
N PHE A 53 6.87 13.71 6.91
CA PHE A 53 5.48 13.83 7.32
C PHE A 53 4.59 13.04 6.36
N GLU A 54 3.64 12.27 6.91
CA GLU A 54 2.67 11.53 6.10
C GLU A 54 1.35 12.32 6.08
N LEU A 55 0.92 12.71 4.88
CA LEU A 55 -0.37 13.34 4.62
C LEU A 55 -1.51 12.33 4.80
N SER A 56 -2.61 12.76 5.39
CA SER A 56 -3.84 11.96 5.47
C SER A 56 -4.53 11.83 4.10
N LEU A 57 -5.30 10.75 3.92
CA LEU A 57 -6.31 10.63 2.88
C LEU A 57 -7.65 11.27 3.31
N PRO A 58 -8.60 11.55 2.39
CA PRO A 58 -8.53 11.39 0.93
C PRO A 58 -7.68 12.46 0.24
N GLU A 59 -7.50 12.37 -1.08
CA GLU A 59 -6.87 13.40 -1.91
C GLU A 59 -7.51 14.79 -1.73
N GLY A 60 -6.76 15.84 -2.08
CA GLY A 60 -7.20 17.23 -1.99
C GLY A 60 -6.17 18.15 -1.33
N ILE A 61 -6.60 19.38 -1.04
CA ILE A 61 -5.73 20.37 -0.38
C ILE A 61 -5.45 19.94 1.06
N LYS A 62 -4.17 19.80 1.38
CA LYS A 62 -3.66 19.51 2.72
C LYS A 62 -3.01 20.75 3.29
N THR A 63 -3.35 21.09 4.53
CA THR A 63 -2.72 22.17 5.29
C THR A 63 -1.90 21.55 6.41
N VAL A 64 -0.60 21.82 6.43
CA VAL A 64 0.30 21.34 7.49
C VAL A 64 0.65 22.49 8.42
N TYR A 65 0.22 22.39 9.67
CA TYR A 65 0.54 23.31 10.75
C TYR A 65 1.77 22.82 11.51
N VAL A 66 2.63 23.76 11.89
CA VAL A 66 3.89 23.49 12.61
C VAL A 66 4.00 24.39 13.83
N GLN A 67 4.45 23.79 14.93
CA GLN A 67 4.82 24.54 16.13
C GLN A 67 6.14 24.03 16.69
N VAL A 68 6.99 24.97 17.11
CA VAL A 68 8.30 24.70 17.71
C VAL A 68 8.27 25.10 19.18
N LYS A 69 9.04 24.40 20.01
CA LYS A 69 9.21 24.65 21.43
C LYS A 69 10.69 24.79 21.75
N ASP A 70 11.03 25.80 22.53
CA ASP A 70 12.39 26.05 23.00
C ASP A 70 12.75 25.18 24.22
N LYS A 71 14.01 25.25 24.69
CA LYS A 71 14.44 24.48 25.88
C LYS A 71 13.86 25.00 27.20
N SER A 72 13.24 26.17 27.19
CA SER A 72 12.55 26.77 28.34
C SER A 72 11.07 26.39 28.39
N GLY A 73 10.56 25.67 27.38
CA GLY A 73 9.17 25.24 27.27
C GLY A 73 8.25 26.27 26.60
N LEU A 74 8.76 27.39 26.09
CA LEU A 74 8.00 28.37 25.34
C LEU A 74 7.71 27.85 23.93
N THR A 75 6.48 28.04 23.47
CA THR A 75 6.03 27.62 22.14
C THR A 75 6.00 28.81 21.19
N SER A 76 6.42 28.58 19.94
CA SER A 76 6.31 29.55 18.86
C SER A 76 4.85 29.87 18.51
N SER A 77 4.65 30.95 17.75
CA SER A 77 3.45 31.07 16.91
C SER A 77 3.34 29.87 15.97
N ILE A 78 2.12 29.58 15.54
CA ILE A 78 1.85 28.50 14.59
C ILE A 78 2.23 29.01 13.19
N LEU A 79 2.99 28.19 12.47
CA LEU A 79 3.26 28.36 11.05
C LEU A 79 2.44 27.33 10.28
N GLU A 80 2.03 27.66 9.06
CA GLU A 80 1.29 26.75 8.20
C GLU A 80 1.73 26.90 6.74
N ASN A 81 1.52 25.85 5.97
CA ASN A 81 1.62 25.88 4.52
C ASN A 81 0.67 24.81 3.93
N THR A 82 0.36 24.93 2.65
CA THR A 82 -0.58 24.04 1.96
C THR A 82 0.07 23.34 0.78
N ILE A 83 -0.41 22.14 0.49
CA ILE A 83 -0.01 21.36 -0.68
C ILE A 83 -1.24 20.61 -1.22
N LEU A 84 -1.38 20.52 -2.54
CA LEU A 84 -2.40 19.68 -3.17
C LEU A 84 -1.88 18.23 -3.26
N LEU A 85 -2.55 17.30 -2.60
CA LEU A 85 -2.35 15.87 -2.84
C LEU A 85 -3.28 15.43 -3.97
N GLU A 86 -2.70 14.92 -5.06
CA GLU A 86 -3.43 14.44 -6.24
C GLU A 86 -2.76 13.15 -6.74
N ASN A 87 -3.55 12.15 -7.17
CA ASN A 87 -3.04 10.85 -7.60
C ASN A 87 -2.13 10.19 -6.55
N ALA A 88 -2.64 10.10 -5.32
CA ALA A 88 -1.89 9.65 -4.15
C ALA A 88 -1.28 8.27 -4.36
N THR A 89 0.04 8.19 -4.17
CA THR A 89 0.87 7.01 -4.36
C THR A 89 1.52 6.63 -3.03
N PHE A 90 1.34 5.35 -2.66
CA PHE A 90 1.93 4.72 -1.49
C PHE A 90 3.20 4.00 -1.93
N THR A 91 4.36 4.46 -1.46
CA THR A 91 5.66 3.89 -1.84
C THR A 91 6.24 2.97 -0.75
N ARG A 92 6.68 1.77 -1.15
CA ARG A 92 7.53 0.89 -0.34
C ARG A 92 8.85 0.60 -1.04
N ASN A 93 9.94 0.90 -0.34
CA ASN A 93 11.29 0.51 -0.76
C ASN A 93 11.62 -0.90 -0.27
N ILE A 94 12.01 -1.77 -1.21
CA ILE A 94 12.53 -3.12 -1.01
C ILE A 94 14.02 -3.09 -1.37
N SER A 95 14.90 -3.03 -0.38
CA SER A 95 16.34 -2.79 -0.62
C SER A 95 17.01 -3.84 -1.51
N PHE A 96 16.75 -5.13 -1.26
CA PHE A 96 17.35 -6.22 -2.02
C PHE A 96 16.44 -7.46 -1.99
N ILE A 97 16.30 -8.10 -3.15
CA ILE A 97 15.67 -9.41 -3.34
C ILE A 97 16.70 -10.29 -4.04
N SER A 98 17.03 -11.45 -3.47
CA SER A 98 17.93 -12.40 -4.13
C SER A 98 17.21 -13.16 -5.24
N GLU A 99 17.98 -13.64 -6.23
CA GLU A 99 17.52 -14.62 -7.22
C GLU A 99 16.74 -15.78 -6.58
N ASP A 100 15.69 -16.22 -7.27
CA ASP A 100 14.78 -17.31 -6.86
C ASP A 100 14.16 -17.13 -5.46
N SER A 101 14.06 -15.89 -4.99
CA SER A 101 13.50 -15.53 -3.70
C SER A 101 12.42 -14.48 -3.83
N ASN A 102 11.87 -14.05 -2.69
CA ASN A 102 10.87 -13.01 -2.66
C ASN A 102 11.04 -12.05 -1.48
N LYS A 103 10.45 -10.87 -1.64
CA LYS A 103 10.29 -9.90 -0.55
C LYS A 103 8.88 -9.35 -0.52
N LEU A 104 8.43 -9.07 0.69
CA LEU A 104 7.13 -8.49 0.99
C LEU A 104 7.26 -6.97 1.21
N ALA A 105 6.42 -6.21 0.52
CA ALA A 105 6.09 -4.83 0.83
C ALA A 105 4.71 -4.79 1.53
N SER A 106 4.68 -4.34 2.78
CA SER A 106 3.46 -4.23 3.58
C SER A 106 2.86 -2.83 3.48
N PHE A 107 1.58 -2.74 3.13
CA PHE A 107 0.84 -1.49 2.99
C PHE A 107 -0.20 -1.26 4.11
N LYS A 108 -0.33 -2.22 5.04
CA LYS A 108 -1.30 -2.19 6.14
C LYS A 108 -1.26 -0.92 7.00
N SER A 109 -0.11 -0.27 7.14
CA SER A 109 0.02 0.94 7.97
C SER A 109 -0.77 2.14 7.43
N TRP A 110 -1.07 2.15 6.13
CA TRP A 110 -1.79 3.26 5.49
C TRP A 110 -3.31 3.07 5.45
N ASN A 111 -3.82 1.97 6.01
CA ASN A 111 -5.25 1.70 6.10
C ASN A 111 -5.96 1.77 4.72
N ILE A 112 -5.28 1.30 3.68
CA ILE A 112 -5.87 1.06 2.35
C ILE A 112 -6.21 -0.43 2.21
N PRO A 113 -7.14 -0.81 1.31
CA PRO A 113 -7.51 -2.21 1.13
C PRO A 113 -6.37 -3.11 0.63
N ILE A 114 -5.34 -2.54 0.00
CA ILE A 114 -4.17 -3.28 -0.48
C ILE A 114 -3.24 -3.49 0.71
N ASN A 115 -3.10 -4.74 1.14
CA ASN A 115 -2.38 -5.10 2.36
C ASN A 115 -0.91 -5.41 2.10
N VAL A 116 -0.64 -6.19 1.06
CA VAL A 116 0.68 -6.74 0.77
C VAL A 116 0.88 -6.83 -0.74
N VAL A 117 2.08 -6.46 -1.19
CA VAL A 117 2.62 -6.85 -2.49
C VAL A 117 3.91 -7.63 -2.24
N ARG A 118 3.96 -8.89 -2.69
CA ARG A 118 5.14 -9.75 -2.60
C ARG A 118 5.71 -9.95 -3.99
N VAL A 119 6.98 -9.63 -4.16
CA VAL A 119 7.70 -9.70 -5.43
C VAL A 119 8.57 -10.94 -5.43
N TYR A 120 8.41 -11.83 -6.41
CA TYR A 120 9.27 -12.99 -6.63
C TYR A 120 10.27 -12.68 -7.75
N ALA A 121 11.55 -12.82 -7.46
CA ALA A 121 12.64 -12.43 -8.34
C ALA A 121 13.17 -13.62 -9.15
N LYS A 122 13.41 -13.41 -10.46
CA LYS A 122 14.13 -14.36 -11.32
C LYS A 122 15.64 -14.17 -11.29
N GLU A 123 16.11 -13.03 -10.79
CA GLU A 123 17.52 -12.68 -10.63
C GLU A 123 17.67 -11.74 -9.43
N ASP A 124 18.90 -11.38 -9.08
CA ASP A 124 19.15 -10.43 -8.01
C ASP A 124 18.59 -9.04 -8.35
N ILE A 125 17.69 -8.51 -7.51
CA ILE A 125 17.08 -7.18 -7.66
C ILE A 125 17.58 -6.25 -6.56
N PHE A 126 18.14 -5.11 -6.95
CA PHE A 126 18.65 -4.07 -6.05
C PHE A 126 17.76 -2.82 -6.09
N GLY A 127 17.44 -2.26 -4.93
CA GLY A 127 16.71 -1.00 -4.82
C GLY A 127 15.31 -1.06 -5.43
N ALA A 128 14.64 -2.21 -5.33
CA ALA A 128 13.26 -2.35 -5.77
C ALA A 128 12.36 -1.37 -5.00
N LYS A 129 11.41 -0.78 -5.70
CA LYS A 129 10.40 0.13 -5.16
C LYS A 129 9.05 -0.35 -5.67
N ILE A 130 8.07 -0.44 -4.78
CA ILE A 130 6.69 -0.77 -5.12
C ILE A 130 5.82 0.43 -4.79
N ASP A 131 5.14 0.92 -5.81
CA ASP A 131 4.17 1.98 -5.72
C ASP A 131 2.78 1.38 -5.85
N VAL A 132 1.89 1.76 -4.95
CA VAL A 132 0.47 1.42 -4.99
C VAL A 132 -0.30 2.72 -5.10
N ARG A 133 -1.27 2.79 -5.99
CA ARG A 133 -2.31 3.84 -5.98
C ARG A 133 -3.65 3.20 -5.69
N PHE A 134 -4.50 3.91 -4.95
CA PHE A 134 -5.80 3.42 -4.53
C PHE A 134 -6.85 4.51 -4.72
N GLU A 135 -7.95 4.17 -5.39
CA GLU A 135 -9.05 5.10 -5.64
C GLU A 135 -10.40 4.38 -5.44
N GLU A 136 -11.29 4.96 -4.62
CA GLU A 136 -12.66 4.44 -4.41
C GLU A 136 -13.56 4.66 -5.64
N THR A 137 -13.21 5.62 -6.49
CA THR A 137 -13.93 5.93 -7.73
C THR A 137 -13.03 5.70 -8.94
N LYS A 138 -13.62 5.61 -10.13
CA LYS A 138 -12.84 5.33 -11.33
C LYS A 138 -11.82 6.44 -11.61
N PRO A 139 -10.52 6.10 -11.75
CA PRO A 139 -9.50 7.08 -12.10
C PRO A 139 -9.80 7.74 -13.44
N THR A 140 -9.56 9.04 -13.52
CA THR A 140 -9.80 9.84 -14.75
C THR A 140 -8.92 9.40 -15.92
N ALA A 141 -7.77 8.78 -15.63
CA ALA A 141 -6.88 8.17 -16.62
C ALA A 141 -7.51 6.96 -17.34
N ILE A 142 -8.49 6.28 -16.73
CA ILE A 142 -9.14 5.11 -17.31
C ILE A 142 -10.32 5.53 -18.20
N THR A 143 -10.10 5.48 -19.51
CA THR A 143 -11.12 5.80 -20.53
C THR A 143 -12.09 4.66 -20.80
N LYS A 144 -11.78 3.44 -20.34
CA LYS A 144 -12.63 2.27 -20.54
C LYS A 144 -13.89 2.34 -19.68
N LYS A 145 -14.94 1.64 -20.16
CA LYS A 145 -16.18 1.48 -19.39
C LYS A 145 -15.86 0.77 -18.08
N GLU A 146 -16.62 1.10 -17.04
CA GLU A 146 -16.52 0.41 -15.76
C GLU A 146 -16.72 -1.10 -15.93
N PRO A 147 -15.86 -1.92 -15.29
CA PRO A 147 -16.02 -3.37 -15.30
C PRO A 147 -17.04 -3.84 -14.26
N GLY A 148 -17.61 -5.03 -14.50
CA GLY A 148 -18.63 -5.62 -13.62
C GLY A 148 -19.95 -4.84 -13.57
N ASP A 149 -20.83 -5.25 -12.66
CA ASP A 149 -22.10 -4.55 -12.38
C ASP A 149 -21.90 -3.39 -11.40
N ALA A 150 -20.93 -3.51 -10.49
CA ALA A 150 -20.46 -2.45 -9.62
C ALA A 150 -18.97 -2.64 -9.29
N THR A 151 -18.26 -1.55 -9.02
CA THR A 151 -16.85 -1.58 -8.60
C THR A 151 -16.72 -1.12 -7.15
N ALA A 152 -15.98 -1.88 -6.35
CA ALA A 152 -15.69 -1.55 -4.96
C ALA A 152 -14.59 -0.49 -4.86
N TYR A 153 -13.50 -0.70 -5.60
CA TYR A 153 -12.40 0.24 -5.70
C TYR A 153 -11.48 -0.15 -6.87
N TYR A 154 -10.59 0.78 -7.20
CA TYR A 154 -9.52 0.64 -8.17
C TYR A 154 -8.17 0.71 -7.45
N PHE A 155 -7.19 0.00 -7.98
CA PHE A 155 -5.80 0.18 -7.56
C PHE A 155 -4.83 -0.05 -8.70
N GLU A 156 -3.73 0.70 -8.69
CA GLU A 156 -2.61 0.54 -9.60
C GLU A 156 -1.42 0.05 -8.80
N ILE A 157 -0.65 -0.87 -9.37
CA ILE A 157 0.65 -1.25 -8.82
C ILE A 157 1.68 -0.90 -9.87
N GLU A 158 2.73 -0.21 -9.47
CA GLU A 158 3.89 0.10 -10.30
C GLU A 158 5.19 -0.28 -9.57
N THR A 159 6.27 -0.42 -10.34
CA THR A 159 7.60 -0.65 -9.79
C THR A 159 8.67 -0.08 -10.71
N ASN A 160 9.86 0.17 -10.16
CA ASN A 160 11.05 0.45 -10.93
C ASN A 160 11.80 -0.81 -11.42
N VAL A 161 11.36 -2.00 -11.01
CA VAL A 161 11.99 -3.27 -11.38
C VAL A 161 11.55 -3.70 -12.79
N PRO A 162 12.47 -4.04 -13.70
CA PRO A 162 12.12 -4.58 -15.01
C PRO A 162 11.27 -5.86 -14.89
N THR A 163 10.20 -5.96 -15.68
CA THR A 163 9.24 -7.08 -15.55
C THR A 163 9.86 -8.42 -15.96
N GLU A 164 10.89 -8.42 -16.82
CA GLU A 164 11.67 -9.60 -17.15
C GLU A 164 12.32 -10.24 -15.91
N ASN A 165 12.67 -9.44 -14.90
CA ASN A 165 13.34 -9.86 -13.66
C ASN A 165 12.35 -10.37 -12.59
N ILE A 166 11.05 -10.22 -12.84
CA ILE A 166 9.99 -10.64 -11.93
C ILE A 166 9.37 -11.92 -12.46
N SER A 167 9.29 -12.94 -11.59
CA SER A 167 8.54 -14.18 -11.88
C SER A 167 7.05 -13.93 -11.75
N GLU A 168 6.66 -13.40 -10.61
CA GLU A 168 5.28 -13.14 -10.26
C GLU A 168 5.21 -12.15 -9.10
N LEU A 169 4.05 -11.53 -8.98
CA LEU A 169 3.63 -10.74 -7.85
C LEU A 169 2.49 -11.47 -7.17
N VAL A 170 2.55 -11.57 -5.85
CA VAL A 170 1.41 -11.97 -5.03
C VAL A 170 0.88 -10.73 -4.34
N ILE A 171 -0.39 -10.42 -4.59
CA ILE A 171 -1.07 -9.25 -4.02
C ILE A 171 -2.12 -9.79 -3.04
N GLU A 172 -2.11 -9.27 -1.81
CA GLU A 172 -3.14 -9.56 -0.80
C GLU A 172 -3.92 -8.26 -0.54
N PHE A 173 -5.24 -8.33 -0.61
CA PHE A 173 -6.12 -7.17 -0.50
C PHE A 173 -7.45 -7.53 0.15
N ASP A 174 -8.12 -6.55 0.73
CA ASP A 174 -9.36 -6.75 1.49
C ASP A 174 -10.59 -6.16 0.79
N LEU A 175 -11.75 -6.73 1.08
CA LEU A 175 -13.05 -6.15 0.78
C LEU A 175 -13.87 -6.05 2.07
N GLU A 176 -14.45 -4.89 2.34
CA GLU A 176 -15.41 -4.75 3.42
C GLU A 176 -16.70 -5.52 3.13
N LYS A 177 -17.16 -6.33 4.09
CA LYS A 177 -18.43 -7.07 3.98
C LYS A 177 -19.66 -6.15 3.90
N SER A 178 -19.53 -4.92 4.40
CA SER A 178 -20.55 -3.87 4.27
C SER A 178 -20.82 -3.54 2.79
N TRP A 179 -19.78 -3.50 1.95
CA TRP A 179 -19.89 -3.22 0.53
C TRP A 179 -20.74 -4.26 -0.19
N LEU A 180 -20.52 -5.55 0.10
CA LEU A 180 -21.33 -6.65 -0.44
C LEU A 180 -22.80 -6.52 -0.05
N THR A 181 -23.05 -6.26 1.23
CA THR A 181 -24.40 -6.10 1.77
C THR A 181 -25.13 -4.93 1.10
N ASN A 182 -24.44 -3.81 0.92
CA ASN A 182 -25.00 -2.59 0.33
C ASN A 182 -25.32 -2.74 -1.16
N HIS A 183 -24.63 -3.63 -1.87
CA HIS A 183 -24.79 -3.84 -3.31
C HIS A 183 -25.52 -5.15 -3.67
N GLU A 184 -26.00 -5.88 -2.65
CA GLU A 184 -26.69 -7.16 -2.78
C GLU A 184 -25.85 -8.19 -3.57
N PHE A 185 -24.56 -8.27 -3.26
CA PHE A 185 -23.65 -9.29 -3.79
C PHE A 185 -23.32 -10.36 -2.75
N GLU A 186 -23.14 -11.59 -3.22
CA GLU A 186 -22.51 -12.68 -2.47
C GLU A 186 -21.00 -12.71 -2.76
N GLU A 187 -20.22 -13.36 -1.88
CA GLU A 187 -18.76 -13.40 -1.98
C GLU A 187 -18.25 -14.05 -3.28
N ASN A 188 -18.99 -15.03 -3.81
CA ASN A 188 -18.68 -15.73 -5.05
C ASN A 188 -18.90 -14.87 -6.32
N TYR A 189 -19.57 -13.72 -6.21
CA TYR A 189 -19.74 -12.74 -7.29
C TYR A 189 -18.64 -11.69 -7.33
N VAL A 190 -17.72 -11.69 -6.35
CA VAL A 190 -16.57 -10.80 -6.38
C VAL A 190 -15.59 -11.29 -7.44
N LYS A 191 -15.15 -10.35 -8.29
CA LYS A 191 -14.16 -10.57 -9.36
C LYS A 191 -13.05 -9.55 -9.25
N LEU A 192 -11.84 -9.96 -9.61
CA LEU A 192 -10.75 -9.03 -9.83
C LEU A 192 -10.57 -8.85 -11.34
N GLN A 193 -10.66 -7.61 -11.80
CA GLN A 193 -10.53 -7.23 -13.19
C GLN A 193 -9.22 -6.50 -13.36
N LYS A 194 -8.46 -6.82 -14.40
CA LYS A 194 -7.20 -6.18 -14.75
C LYS A 194 -7.32 -5.50 -16.10
N LEU A 195 -6.84 -4.27 -16.18
CA LEU A 195 -6.84 -3.49 -17.42
C LEU A 195 -5.62 -3.87 -18.27
N ASN A 196 -5.83 -4.36 -19.48
CA ASN A 196 -4.77 -4.51 -20.48
C ASN A 196 -5.35 -4.26 -21.88
N GLY A 197 -5.38 -3.00 -22.29
CA GLY A 197 -6.21 -2.57 -23.41
C GLY A 197 -7.69 -2.52 -23.06
N ASP A 198 -8.27 -3.63 -22.59
CA ASP A 198 -9.61 -3.72 -21.99
C ASP A 198 -9.57 -4.48 -20.65
N TRP A 199 -10.68 -4.41 -19.89
CA TRP A 199 -10.82 -5.15 -18.64
C TRP A 199 -10.95 -6.64 -18.90
N SER A 200 -10.20 -7.43 -18.14
CA SER A 200 -10.22 -8.88 -18.19
C SER A 200 -10.12 -9.47 -16.79
N GLU A 201 -10.88 -10.53 -16.51
CA GLU A 201 -10.88 -11.20 -15.22
C GLU A 201 -9.52 -11.85 -14.96
N VAL A 202 -8.98 -11.63 -13.77
CA VAL A 202 -7.81 -12.35 -13.25
C VAL A 202 -8.23 -13.23 -12.07
N PRO A 203 -7.67 -14.44 -11.95
CA PRO A 203 -8.02 -15.35 -10.87
C PRO A 203 -7.63 -14.77 -9.51
N MET A 204 -8.50 -14.94 -8.52
CA MET A 204 -8.20 -14.65 -7.12
C MET A 204 -8.77 -15.73 -6.21
N VAL A 205 -8.25 -15.80 -4.99
CA VAL A 205 -8.68 -16.75 -3.95
C VAL A 205 -8.93 -16.02 -2.64
N ILE A 206 -9.89 -16.50 -1.85
CA ILE A 206 -10.08 -16.05 -0.47
C ILE A 206 -9.01 -16.74 0.39
N ILE A 207 -8.21 -15.96 1.11
CA ILE A 207 -7.15 -16.45 2.00
C ILE A 207 -7.49 -16.26 3.49
N GLY A 208 -8.56 -15.54 3.78
CA GLY A 208 -9.09 -15.40 5.13
C GLY A 208 -10.31 -14.49 5.17
N GLU A 209 -11.00 -14.50 6.29
CA GLU A 209 -12.09 -13.57 6.57
C GLU A 209 -12.14 -13.27 8.07
N ASN A 210 -12.68 -12.10 8.39
CA ASN A 210 -13.03 -11.73 9.75
C ASN A 210 -14.46 -11.15 9.75
N ASN A 211 -14.86 -10.55 10.88
CA ASN A 211 -16.22 -10.01 11.03
C ASN A 211 -16.52 -8.81 10.10
N THR A 212 -15.50 -8.10 9.62
CA THR A 212 -15.66 -6.87 8.84
C THR A 212 -15.12 -6.99 7.41
N HIS A 213 -14.13 -7.83 7.16
CA HIS A 213 -13.45 -7.94 5.87
C HIS A 213 -13.30 -9.39 5.39
N ILE A 214 -13.23 -9.53 4.07
CA ILE A 214 -12.76 -10.73 3.38
C ILE A 214 -11.39 -10.39 2.79
N ASN A 215 -10.41 -11.27 3.01
CA ASN A 215 -9.06 -11.11 2.51
C ASN A 215 -8.85 -12.04 1.30
N PHE A 216 -8.43 -11.43 0.20
CA PHE A 216 -8.19 -12.09 -1.08
C PHE A 216 -6.70 -12.11 -1.41
N SER A 217 -6.32 -13.03 -2.28
CA SER A 217 -5.01 -13.07 -2.91
C SER A 217 -5.11 -13.34 -4.40
N THR A 218 -4.27 -12.70 -5.19
CA THR A 218 -4.08 -12.97 -6.61
C THR A 218 -2.60 -13.09 -6.95
N THR A 219 -2.31 -13.71 -8.09
CA THR A 219 -0.96 -13.80 -8.65
C THR A 219 -0.97 -13.27 -10.07
N VAL A 220 -0.09 -12.31 -10.34
CA VAL A 220 0.01 -11.64 -11.64
C VAL A 220 1.48 -11.51 -12.05
N SER A 221 1.74 -11.47 -13.35
CA SER A 221 3.10 -11.35 -13.90
C SER A 221 3.49 -9.90 -14.26
N ASP A 222 2.54 -8.98 -14.22
CA ASP A 222 2.66 -7.65 -14.83
C ASP A 222 1.76 -6.61 -14.12
N PHE A 223 2.29 -5.39 -14.10
CA PHE A 223 1.76 -4.21 -13.43
C PHE A 223 0.68 -3.53 -14.27
N SER A 224 -0.43 -3.14 -13.63
CA SER A 224 -1.52 -2.42 -14.28
C SER A 224 -2.50 -1.84 -13.26
N TRP A 225 -3.54 -1.20 -13.77
CA TRP A 225 -4.78 -0.97 -13.05
C TRP A 225 -5.57 -2.26 -12.86
N PHE A 226 -6.10 -2.38 -11.64
CA PHE A 226 -7.01 -3.41 -11.21
C PHE A 226 -8.30 -2.77 -10.68
N ALA A 227 -9.41 -3.48 -10.82
CA ALA A 227 -10.69 -3.12 -10.25
C ALA A 227 -11.26 -4.34 -9.52
N LEU A 228 -11.62 -4.18 -8.25
CA LEU A 228 -12.34 -5.21 -7.52
C LEU A 228 -13.84 -4.97 -7.72
N THR A 229 -14.52 -5.92 -8.36
CA THR A 229 -15.90 -5.73 -8.83
C THR A 229 -16.84 -6.80 -8.29
N GLY A 230 -18.14 -6.47 -8.32
CA GLY A 230 -19.22 -7.44 -8.17
C GLY A 230 -19.87 -7.66 -9.53
N GLU A 231 -20.01 -8.92 -9.94
CA GLU A 231 -20.60 -9.29 -11.22
C GLU A 231 -21.57 -10.44 -11.05
N ARG A 232 -22.86 -10.19 -11.33
CA ARG A 232 -23.88 -11.23 -11.25
C ARG A 232 -23.71 -12.23 -12.40
N PRO A 233 -24.09 -13.50 -12.20
CA PRO A 233 -24.09 -14.47 -13.28
C PRO A 233 -24.99 -14.00 -14.42
N SER A 234 -24.52 -14.14 -15.67
CA SER A 234 -25.29 -13.78 -16.85
C SER A 234 -26.65 -14.51 -16.84
N PRO A 235 -27.80 -13.81 -17.00
CA PRO A 235 -29.10 -14.44 -17.03
C PRO A 235 -29.21 -15.35 -18.27
N GLY A 236 -29.14 -16.67 -18.07
CA GLY A 236 -29.32 -17.66 -19.15
C GLY A 236 -28.32 -18.82 -19.17
N LEU A 237 -27.25 -18.76 -18.39
CA LEU A 237 -26.44 -19.93 -18.08
C LEU A 237 -26.94 -20.51 -16.75
N GLY A 238 -27.54 -21.70 -16.79
CA GLY A 238 -27.87 -22.45 -15.57
C GLY A 238 -26.63 -22.70 -14.69
N PRO A 239 -26.77 -23.28 -13.49
CA PRO A 239 -25.71 -23.34 -12.46
C PRO A 239 -24.44 -24.14 -12.80
N ILE A 240 -24.15 -24.41 -14.07
CA ILE A 240 -22.98 -25.16 -14.54
C ILE A 240 -22.13 -24.26 -15.42
N SER A 241 -21.26 -23.48 -14.77
CA SER A 241 -19.93 -23.07 -15.29
C SER A 241 -19.07 -22.53 -14.14
N ILE A 242 -19.06 -23.20 -12.98
CA ILE A 242 -17.93 -23.03 -12.05
C ILE A 242 -16.78 -23.84 -12.66
N ILE A 243 -16.04 -23.23 -13.60
CA ILE A 243 -14.73 -23.77 -13.94
C ILE A 243 -13.89 -23.60 -12.68
N ILE A 244 -13.70 -24.72 -12.01
CA ILE A 244 -12.87 -24.87 -10.84
C ILE A 244 -11.47 -24.33 -11.16
N ILE A 245 -11.14 -23.14 -10.64
CA ILE A 245 -9.77 -22.62 -10.52
C ILE A 245 -9.04 -23.41 -9.41
N ALA A 246 -9.22 -24.74 -9.30
CA ALA A 246 -8.50 -25.50 -8.27
C ALA A 246 -7.02 -25.61 -8.60
N VAL A 247 -6.62 -25.67 -9.87
CA VAL A 247 -5.19 -25.85 -10.20
C VAL A 247 -4.38 -24.60 -9.88
N ILE A 248 -4.91 -23.41 -10.19
CA ILE A 248 -4.23 -22.14 -9.88
C ILE A 248 -4.39 -21.79 -8.40
N ALA A 249 -5.56 -22.02 -7.78
CA ALA A 249 -5.71 -21.85 -6.33
C ALA A 249 -4.78 -22.77 -5.53
N VAL A 250 -4.55 -24.01 -5.98
CA VAL A 250 -3.59 -24.93 -5.35
C VAL A 250 -2.16 -24.43 -5.50
N LEU A 251 -1.78 -23.79 -6.62
CA LEU A 251 -0.46 -23.16 -6.76
C LEU A 251 -0.32 -21.91 -5.87
N ILE A 252 -1.32 -21.05 -5.82
CA ILE A 252 -1.36 -19.88 -4.93
C ILE A 252 -1.28 -20.32 -3.46
N ILE A 253 -2.08 -21.33 -3.07
CA ILE A 253 -2.07 -21.91 -1.72
C ILE A 253 -0.77 -22.67 -1.45
N ALA A 254 -0.15 -23.33 -2.43
CA ALA A 254 1.15 -23.99 -2.26
C ALA A 254 2.29 -22.99 -2.05
N LEU A 255 2.26 -21.84 -2.73
CA LEU A 255 3.20 -20.72 -2.50
C LEU A 255 3.00 -20.10 -1.10
N ILE A 256 1.75 -19.94 -0.66
CA ILE A 256 1.42 -19.49 0.71
C ILE A 256 1.74 -20.58 1.75
N GLY A 257 1.60 -21.86 1.45
CA GLY A 257 1.91 -22.98 2.34
C GLY A 257 3.41 -23.22 2.49
N TRP A 258 4.16 -23.08 1.39
CA TRP A 258 5.63 -23.08 1.39
C TRP A 258 6.17 -21.96 2.29
N TRP A 259 5.51 -20.79 2.32
CA TRP A 259 5.80 -19.68 3.23
C TRP A 259 5.69 -20.05 4.73
N TRP A 260 4.73 -20.88 5.15
CA TRP A 260 4.64 -21.36 6.54
C TRP A 260 5.78 -22.30 6.95
N THR A 261 6.38 -23.03 6.00
CA THR A 261 7.48 -23.96 6.27
C THR A 261 8.82 -23.27 6.47
N GLN A 262 9.07 -22.13 5.80
CA GLN A 262 10.32 -21.36 5.92
C GLN A 262 10.45 -20.65 7.28
N LEU A 263 9.34 -20.23 7.89
CA LEU A 263 9.35 -19.55 9.21
C LEU A 263 9.75 -20.47 10.39
N ARG A 264 9.77 -21.80 10.22
CA ARG A 264 10.19 -22.76 11.26
C ARG A 264 11.65 -23.22 11.13
N GLY A 265 12.34 -22.88 10.04
CA GLY A 265 13.69 -23.37 9.74
C GLY A 265 14.86 -22.53 10.27
N GLY A 266 14.58 -21.40 10.93
CA GLY A 266 15.60 -20.42 11.35
C GLY A 266 16.08 -20.55 12.80
N MET A 267 16.67 -21.68 13.19
CA MET A 267 17.60 -21.69 14.33
C MET A 267 18.96 -22.23 13.87
N PRO A 268 20.00 -21.38 13.73
CA PRO A 268 21.35 -21.86 13.52
C PRO A 268 21.82 -22.56 14.79
N THR A 269 22.07 -23.86 14.72
CA THR A 269 22.79 -24.56 15.79
C THR A 269 24.24 -24.07 15.78
N ARG A 270 24.58 -23.27 16.79
CA ARG A 270 25.96 -22.86 17.08
C ARG A 270 26.78 -24.13 17.37
N LYS A 271 27.62 -24.56 16.43
CA LYS A 271 28.67 -25.55 16.71
C LYS A 271 29.57 -24.99 17.81
N SER A 272 29.45 -25.52 19.03
CA SER A 272 30.44 -25.29 20.07
C SER A 272 31.73 -25.99 19.65
N ARG A 273 32.77 -25.20 19.36
CA ARG A 273 34.15 -25.68 19.42
C ARG A 273 34.43 -26.05 20.87
N SER A 274 34.46 -27.34 21.20
CA SER A 274 35.10 -27.80 22.42
C SER A 274 36.61 -27.69 22.23
N GLY A 275 37.23 -26.82 23.03
CA GLY A 275 38.62 -26.97 23.39
C GLY A 275 38.75 -28.02 24.48
N GLY A 276 39.88 -28.72 24.50
CA GLY A 276 40.22 -29.62 25.60
C GLY A 276 41.33 -30.61 25.25
N ILE A 277 42.57 -30.14 25.46
CA ILE A 277 43.77 -30.82 25.99
C ILE A 277 44.19 -32.15 25.33
#